data_AF-A0A931DQ63-F1
#
_entry.id   AF-A0A931DQ63-F1
#
_cell.length_a   1.000
_cell.length_b   1.000
_cell.length_c   1.000
_cell.angle_alpha   90.00
_cell.angle_beta   90.00
_cell.angle_gamma   90.00
#
_symmetry.space_group_name_H-M   'P 1'
#
loop_
_entity.id
_entity.type
_entity.pdbx_description
1 polymer ?
#
loop_
_entity_poly.entity_id
_entity_poly.type
_entity_poly.pdbx_seq_one_letter_code
_entity_poly.pdbx_strand_id
1 'polypeptide(L)'
;MSEELGLLIRDIGEAGIAEMAGTPALVAAVDQHAAAVRDLIVGPGGYLPEPDALMTYLQGFAEDAFKRGWKPVNTQDWEFVRIVTVCWMMRQGGSPPV
;
A
#
# COMPACT_ATOMS: atom_id res chain seq x y z
N MET A 1 5.04 -10.07 12.21
CA MET A 1 5.68 -10.04 10.87
C MET A 1 7.00 -10.80 10.87
N SER A 2 7.14 -11.79 10.00
CA SER A 2 8.43 -12.45 9.70
C SER A 2 9.40 -11.44 9.06
N GLU A 3 10.69 -11.55 9.34
CA GLU A 3 11.74 -10.71 8.73
C GLU A 3 11.68 -10.75 7.19
N GLU A 4 11.47 -11.93 6.62
CA GLU A 4 11.34 -12.15 5.17
C GLU A 4 10.16 -11.36 4.57
N LEU A 5 9.02 -11.34 5.26
CA LEU A 5 7.84 -10.61 4.83
C LEU A 5 8.08 -9.09 4.86
N GLY A 6 8.77 -8.60 5.89
CA GLY A 6 9.13 -7.19 6.00
C GLY A 6 10.04 -6.73 4.86
N LEU A 7 11.04 -7.54 4.49
CA LEU A 7 11.92 -7.27 3.36
C LEU A 7 11.14 -7.23 2.05
N LEU A 8 10.27 -8.21 1.81
CA LEU A 8 9.49 -8.30 0.59
C LEU A 8 8.52 -7.11 0.43
N ILE A 9 7.85 -6.70 1.51
CA ILE A 9 6.98 -5.52 1.52
C ILE A 9 7.76 -4.26 1.14
N ARG A 10 8.96 -4.07 1.72
CA ARG A 10 9.81 -2.93 1.40
C ARG A 10 10.21 -2.94 -0.07
N ASP A 11 10.68 -4.08 -0.59
CA ASP A 11 11.15 -4.20 -1.96
C ASP A 11 10.00 -3.95 -2.97
N ILE A 12 8.79 -4.46 -2.69
CA ILE A 12 7.58 -4.16 -3.47
C ILE A 12 7.24 -2.67 -3.42
N GLY A 13 7.25 -2.07 -2.22
CA GLY A 13 6.93 -0.66 -2.03
C GLY A 13 7.89 0.25 -2.79
N GLU A 14 9.19 -0.01 -2.70
CA GLU A 14 10.22 0.77 -3.41
C GLU A 14 10.08 0.64 -4.94
N ALA A 15 9.90 -0.58 -5.45
CA ALA A 15 9.75 -0.83 -6.88
C ALA A 15 8.49 -0.16 -7.44
N GLY A 16 7.35 -0.34 -6.77
CA GLY A 16 6.08 0.24 -7.22
C GLY A 16 6.06 1.77 -7.16
N ILE A 17 6.65 2.37 -6.12
CA ILE A 17 6.78 3.83 -6.02
C ILE A 17 7.67 4.38 -7.16
N ALA A 18 8.75 3.67 -7.51
CA ALA A 18 9.57 4.08 -8.65
C ALA A 18 8.82 3.95 -9.99
N GLU A 19 8.01 2.89 -10.16
CA GLU A 19 7.21 2.65 -11.36
C GLU A 19 6.12 3.73 -11.58
N MET A 20 5.56 4.28 -10.50
CA MET A 20 4.55 5.35 -10.59
C MET A 20 5.00 6.55 -11.43
N ALA A 21 6.31 6.85 -11.47
CA ALA A 21 6.84 7.97 -12.26
C ALA A 21 6.66 7.78 -13.78
N GLY A 22 6.55 6.54 -14.26
CA GLY A 22 6.42 6.21 -15.68
C GLY A 22 5.04 5.71 -16.10
N THR A 23 4.15 5.43 -15.14
CA THR A 23 2.91 4.68 -15.38
C THR A 23 1.70 5.40 -14.80
N PRO A 24 1.04 6.31 -15.55
CA PRO A 24 -0.12 7.07 -15.07
C PRO A 24 -1.28 6.20 -14.59
N ALA A 25 -1.48 5.02 -15.20
CA ALA A 25 -2.49 4.07 -14.76
C ALA A 25 -2.24 3.54 -13.34
N LEU A 26 -0.96 3.35 -12.97
CA LEU A 26 -0.59 2.93 -11.62
C LEU A 26 -0.82 4.07 -10.62
N VAL A 27 -0.53 5.32 -10.99
CA VAL A 27 -0.85 6.50 -10.16
C VAL A 27 -2.34 6.57 -9.86
N ALA A 28 -3.20 6.40 -10.86
CA ALA A 28 -4.64 6.40 -10.68
C ALA A 28 -5.13 5.24 -9.78
N ALA A 29 -4.55 4.05 -9.95
CA ALA A 29 -4.87 2.90 -9.09
C ALA A 29 -4.44 3.14 -7.62
N VAL A 30 -3.25 3.70 -7.41
CA VAL A 30 -2.76 4.06 -6.07
C VAL A 30 -3.64 5.11 -5.40
N ASP A 31 -4.09 6.13 -6.14
CA ASP A 31 -5.01 7.15 -5.58
C ASP A 31 -6.35 6.53 -5.15
N GLN A 32 -6.94 5.68 -5.99
CA GLN A 32 -8.17 4.97 -5.66
C GLN A 32 -8.00 4.07 -4.42
N HIS A 33 -6.89 3.34 -4.35
CA HIS A 33 -6.59 2.53 -3.17
C HIS A 33 -6.37 3.39 -1.93
N ALA A 34 -5.71 4.56 -2.06
CA ALA A 34 -5.44 5.44 -0.94
C ALA A 34 -6.75 5.98 -0.35
N ALA A 35 -7.73 6.36 -1.19
CA ALA A 35 -9.07 6.73 -0.74
C ALA A 35 -9.72 5.59 0.06
N ALA A 36 -9.71 4.37 -0.47
CA ALA A 36 -10.29 3.20 0.22
C ALA A 36 -9.56 2.84 1.53
N VAL A 37 -8.23 3.04 1.64
CA VAL A 37 -7.50 2.84 2.90
C VAL A 37 -7.87 3.90 3.94
N ARG A 38 -8.00 5.16 3.54
CA ARG A 38 -8.44 6.24 4.43
C ARG A 38 -9.83 5.95 5.00
N ASP A 39 -10.77 5.58 4.14
CA ASP A 39 -12.13 5.21 4.53
C ASP A 39 -12.15 4.03 5.53
N LEU A 40 -11.26 3.05 5.33
CA LEU A 40 -11.18 1.87 6.18
C LEU A 40 -10.54 2.15 7.55
N ILE A 41 -9.48 2.97 7.61
CA ILE A 41 -8.72 3.20 8.84
C ILE A 41 -9.38 4.30 9.70
N VAL A 42 -9.84 5.37 9.07
CA VAL A 42 -10.27 6.58 9.77
C VAL A 42 -11.80 6.68 9.85
N GLY A 43 -12.51 6.07 8.89
CA GLY A 43 -13.96 6.17 8.79
C GLY A 43 -14.44 7.52 8.24
N PRO A 44 -15.76 7.69 8.04
CA PRO A 44 -16.31 8.88 7.42
C PRO A 44 -16.01 10.16 8.22
N GLY A 45 -15.29 11.11 7.60
CA GLY A 45 -15.08 12.47 8.15
C GLY A 45 -13.91 12.64 9.12
N GLY A 46 -13.05 11.64 9.32
CA GLY A 46 -11.82 11.82 10.09
C GLY A 46 -10.63 12.31 9.25
N TYR A 47 -9.50 12.55 9.93
CA TYR A 47 -8.28 13.15 9.35
C TYR A 47 -7.39 12.13 8.62
N LEU A 48 -6.13 12.48 8.32
CA LEU A 48 -5.19 11.55 7.70
C LEU A 48 -4.85 10.37 8.64
N PRO A 49 -4.63 9.15 8.11
CA PRO A 49 -4.24 8.00 8.93
C PRO A 49 -2.88 8.22 9.60
N GLU A 50 -2.80 7.92 10.90
CA GLU A 50 -1.53 7.92 11.64
C GLU A 50 -0.57 6.84 11.10
N PRO A 51 0.76 7.06 11.11
CA PRO A 51 1.74 6.10 10.59
C PRO A 51 1.64 4.70 11.21
N ASP A 52 1.38 4.62 12.53
CA ASP A 52 1.25 3.34 13.24
C ASP A 52 0.01 2.54 12.81
N ALA A 53 -1.08 3.25 12.49
CA ALA A 53 -2.29 2.62 11.96
C ALA A 53 -2.06 2.07 10.55
N LEU A 54 -1.34 2.81 9.70
CA LEU A 54 -0.93 2.34 8.37
C LEU A 54 -0.01 1.13 8.44
N MET A 55 0.97 1.14 9.36
CA MET A 55 1.87 0.00 9.56
C MET A 55 1.10 -1.24 10.02
N THR A 56 0.20 -1.09 11.00
CA THR A 56 -0.64 -2.18 11.49
C THR A 56 -1.51 -2.77 10.38
N TYR A 57 -2.12 -1.90 9.56
CA TYR A 57 -2.90 -2.31 8.40
C TYR A 57 -2.05 -3.06 7.38
N LEU A 58 -0.88 -2.53 7.01
CA LEU A 58 0.01 -3.13 6.02
C LEU A 58 0.47 -4.53 6.43
N GLN A 59 0.84 -4.69 7.71
CA GLN A 59 1.27 -5.98 8.24
C GLN A 59 0.15 -7.02 8.16
N GLY A 60 -1.05 -6.69 8.66
CA GLY A 60 -2.18 -7.61 8.61
C GLY A 60 -2.59 -7.96 7.18
N PHE A 61 -2.68 -6.95 6.31
CA PHE A 61 -3.02 -7.12 4.90
C PHE A 61 -2.04 -8.05 4.18
N ALA A 62 -0.74 -7.78 4.32
CA ALA A 62 0.29 -8.58 3.66
C ALA A 62 0.31 -10.00 4.21
N GLU A 63 0.32 -10.18 5.53
CA GLU A 63 0.29 -11.51 6.14
C GLU A 63 -0.89 -12.34 5.64
N ASP A 64 -2.09 -11.77 5.55
CA ASP A 64 -3.28 -12.48 5.08
C ASP A 64 -3.24 -12.75 3.57
N ALA A 65 -2.71 -11.84 2.76
CA ALA A 65 -2.49 -12.07 1.33
C ALA A 65 -1.53 -13.26 1.10
N PHE A 66 -0.39 -13.29 1.78
CA PHE A 66 0.58 -14.37 1.65
C PHE A 66 0.04 -15.70 2.19
N LYS A 67 -0.70 -15.71 3.30
CA LYS A 67 -1.37 -16.92 3.80
C LYS A 67 -2.39 -17.48 2.80
N ARG A 68 -3.04 -16.64 2.00
CA ARG A 68 -3.93 -17.06 0.89
C ARG A 68 -3.18 -17.56 -0.35
N GLY A 69 -1.84 -17.52 -0.34
CA GLY A 69 -1.01 -17.99 -1.46
C GLY A 69 -0.75 -16.93 -2.53
N TRP A 70 -1.05 -15.66 -2.27
CA TRP A 70 -0.68 -14.57 -3.17
C TRP A 70 0.85 -14.50 -3.34
N LYS A 71 1.29 -14.14 -4.55
CA LYS A 71 2.69 -13.92 -4.89
C LYS A 71 2.82 -12.64 -5.71
N PRO A 72 3.84 -11.80 -5.48
CA PRO A 72 4.02 -10.53 -6.18
C PRO A 72 4.63 -10.72 -7.58
N VAL A 73 3.91 -11.42 -8.47
CA VAL A 73 4.36 -11.70 -9.84
C VAL A 73 3.80 -10.72 -10.87
N ASN A 74 2.68 -10.06 -10.55
CA ASN A 74 1.99 -9.13 -11.43
C ASN A 74 1.79 -7.78 -10.72
N THR A 75 2.33 -6.72 -11.30
CA THR A 75 2.26 -5.35 -10.75
C THR A 75 0.87 -4.72 -10.87
N GLN A 76 -0.04 -5.37 -11.58
CA GLN A 76 -1.44 -4.98 -11.70
C GLN A 76 -2.35 -5.69 -10.68
N ASP A 77 -1.81 -6.60 -9.88
CA ASP A 77 -2.59 -7.29 -8.85
C ASP A 77 -3.05 -6.30 -7.79
N TRP A 78 -4.29 -6.45 -7.35
CA TRP A 78 -4.88 -5.63 -6.29
C TRP A 78 -4.02 -5.63 -5.02
N GLU A 79 -3.49 -6.79 -4.61
CA GLU A 79 -2.59 -6.91 -3.46
C GLU A 79 -1.27 -6.14 -3.64
N PHE A 80 -0.68 -6.19 -4.84
CA PHE A 80 0.53 -5.43 -5.16
C PHE A 80 0.25 -3.92 -5.03
N VAL A 81 -0.78 -3.44 -5.72
CA VAL A 81 -1.16 -2.02 -5.72
C VAL A 81 -1.50 -1.55 -4.29
N ARG A 82 -2.16 -2.38 -3.48
CA ARG A 82 -2.47 -2.04 -2.09
C ARG A 82 -1.22 -1.91 -1.23
N ILE A 83 -0.23 -2.79 -1.36
CA ILE A 83 1.05 -2.68 -0.64
C ILE A 83 1.79 -1.41 -1.04
N VAL A 84 1.93 -1.16 -2.35
CA VAL A 84 2.57 0.05 -2.88
C VAL A 84 1.88 1.31 -2.35
N THR A 85 0.54 1.31 -2.34
CA THR A 85 -0.27 2.42 -1.84
C THR A 85 0.07 2.76 -0.39
N VAL A 86 0.09 1.76 0.51
CA VAL A 86 0.32 2.03 1.93
C VAL A 86 1.77 2.48 2.17
N CYS A 87 2.75 1.85 1.51
CA CYS A 87 4.15 2.29 1.55
C CYS A 87 4.31 3.75 1.09
N TRP A 88 3.59 4.12 0.02
CA TRP A 88 3.58 5.48 -0.50
C TRP A 88 2.89 6.47 0.47
N MET A 89 1.75 6.10 1.07
CA MET A 89 1.06 6.93 2.07
C MET A 89 1.94 7.22 3.28
N MET A 90 2.67 6.20 3.75
CA MET A 90 3.64 6.32 4.84
C MET A 90 4.79 7.26 4.49
N ARG A 91 5.25 7.25 3.22
CA ARG A 91 6.32 8.14 2.73
C ARG A 91 5.87 9.61 2.59
N GLN A 92 4.59 9.83 2.30
CA GLN A 92 4.03 11.16 2.02
C GLN A 92 3.41 11.87 3.25
N GLY A 93 3.26 11.18 4.38
CA GLY A 93 2.49 11.70 5.50
C GLY A 93 0.98 11.83 5.21
N GLY A 94 0.45 11.04 4.29
CA GLY A 94 -0.99 10.93 4.00
C GLY A 94 -1.57 11.78 2.85
N SER A 95 -0.77 12.61 2.17
CA SER A 95 -1.24 13.41 1.01
C SER A 95 -1.42 12.55 -0.26
N PRO A 96 -2.46 12.79 -1.13
CA PRO A 96 -2.72 12.08 -2.40
C PRO A 96 -1.56 12.15 -3.42
N PRO A 97 -1.45 11.21 -4.38
CA PRO A 97 -0.40 11.24 -5.41
C PRO A 97 -0.66 12.41 -6.35
N VAL A 98 0.40 13.16 -6.67
CA VAL A 98 0.36 14.28 -7.64
C VAL A 98 0.38 13.79 -9.08
#